data_AF-A0A284R101-F1
#
_entry.id   AF-A0A284R101-F1
#
_cell.length_a   1.000
_cell.length_b   1.000
_cell.length_c   1.000
_cell.angle_alpha   90.00
_cell.angle_beta   90.00
_cell.angle_gamma   90.00
#
_symmetry.space_group_name_H-M   'P 1'
#
loop_
_entity.id
_entity.type
_entity.pdbx_description
1 polymer ?
#
loop_
_entity_poly.entity_id
_entity_poly.type
_entity_poly.pdbx_seq_one_letter_code
_entity_poly.pdbx_strand_id
1 'polypeptide(L)' 'MPSEDTKETIAKVVELGRTVLHYGWIPLIIYVGFTRSNPQPSLIKLISPLA' A
#
# COMPACT_ATOMS: atom_id res chain seq x y z
N MET A 1 -18.89 21.95 16.81
CA MET A 1 -17.47 21.72 16.48
C MET A 1 -17.09 20.38 17.08
N PRO A 2 -16.39 19.48 16.35
CA PRO A 2 -15.88 18.25 16.95
C PRO A 2 -14.98 18.58 18.16
N SER A 3 -15.01 17.74 19.20
CA SER A 3 -14.14 17.91 20.37
C SER A 3 -12.67 17.84 19.97
N GLU A 4 -11.79 18.47 20.76
CA GLU A 4 -10.35 18.46 20.48
C GLU A 4 -9.80 17.03 20.42
N ASP A 5 -10.29 16.13 21.28
CA ASP A 5 -9.95 14.69 21.25
C ASP A 5 -10.33 14.02 19.93
N THR A 6 -11.49 14.37 19.36
CA THR A 6 -11.94 13.85 18.06
C THR A 6 -11.02 14.35 16.94
N LYS A 7 -10.60 15.63 16.99
CA LYS A 7 -9.68 16.20 16.00
C LYS A 7 -8.31 15.55 16.07
N GLU A 8 -7.78 15.33 17.27
CA GLU A 8 -6.47 14.68 17.46
C GLU A 8 -6.50 13.23 16.96
N THR A 9 -7.60 12.51 17.22
CA THR A 9 -7.77 11.14 16.72
C THR A 9 -7.80 11.10 15.19
N ILE A 10 -8.55 12.00 14.56
CA ILE A 10 -8.61 12.10 13.10
C ILE A 10 -7.23 12.43 12.53
N ALA A 11 -6.51 13.39 13.14
CA ALA A 11 -5.16 13.76 12.70
C ALA A 11 -4.21 12.56 12.75
N LYS A 12 -4.21 11.80 13.85
CA LYS A 12 -3.40 10.58 14.00
C LYS A 12 -3.72 9.52 12.95
N VAL A 13 -5.00 9.27 12.69
CA VAL A 13 -5.43 8.28 11.68
C VAL A 13 -5.03 8.72 10.28
N VAL A 14 -5.15 10.00 9.96
CA VAL A 14 -4.74 10.55 8.65
C VAL A 14 -3.23 10.46 8.45
N GLU A 15 -2.45 10.74 9.49
CA GLU A 15 -0.99 10.65 9.44
C GLU A 15 -0.50 9.20 9.28
N LEU A 16 -1.12 8.27 10.02
CA LEU A 16 -0.89 6.85 9.83
C LEU A 16 -1.31 6.40 8.42
N GLY A 17 -2.48 6.82 7.96
CA GLY A 17 -3.01 6.50 6.63
C GLY A 17 -2.09 6.98 5.51
N ARG A 18 -1.50 8.18 5.64
CA ARG A 18 -0.49 8.70 4.71
C ARG A 18 0.72 7.77 4.62
N THR A 19 1.24 7.33 5.76
CA THR A 19 2.39 6.42 5.84
C THR A 19 2.07 5.07 5.21
N VAL A 20 0.92 4.49 5.56
CA VAL A 20 0.45 3.21 5.02
C VAL A 20 0.26 3.26 3.51
N LEU A 21 -0.38 4.32 2.99
CA LEU A 21 -0.56 4.47 1.55
C LEU A 21 0.77 4.68 0.82
N HIS A 22 1.67 5.50 1.38
CA HIS A 22 2.96 5.77 0.75
C HIS A 22 3.83 4.51 0.59
N TYR A 23 3.98 3.73 1.67
CA TYR A 23 4.82 2.54 1.65
C TYR A 23 4.09 1.27 1.19
N GLY A 24 2.77 1.22 1.36
CA GLY A 24 1.94 0.05 1.02
C GLY A 24 1.49 0.01 -0.44
N TRP A 25 1.52 1.14 -1.15
CA TRP A 25 1.03 1.21 -2.53
C TRP A 25 1.75 0.26 -3.49
N ILE A 26 3.09 0.27 -3.50
CA ILE A 26 3.88 -0.57 -4.40
C ILE A 26 3.69 -2.07 -4.09
N PRO A 27 3.84 -2.55 -2.83
CA PRO A 27 3.54 -3.93 -2.48
C PRO A 27 2.14 -4.39 -2.86
N LEU A 28 1.13 -3.52 -2.68
CA LEU A 28 -0.26 -3.84 -3.01
C LEU A 28 -0.43 -4.09 -4.52
N ILE A 29 0.12 -3.23 -5.38
CA ILE A 29 0.06 -3.43 -6.83
C ILE A 29 0.75 -4.73 -7.24
N ILE A 30 1.95 -4.99 -6.71
CA ILE A 30 2.69 -6.22 -7.00
C ILE A 30 1.88 -7.45 -6.59
N TYR A 31 1.25 -7.43 -5.41
CA TYR A 31 0.41 -8.53 -4.93
C TYR A 31 -0.79 -8.79 -5.85
N VAL A 32 -1.49 -7.73 -6.28
CA VAL A 32 -2.62 -7.87 -7.21
C VAL A 32 -2.16 -8.44 -8.55
N GLY A 33 -1.08 -7.92 -9.13
CA GLY A 33 -0.51 -8.43 -10.38
C GLY A 33 -0.08 -9.89 -10.27
N PHE A 34 0.58 -10.27 -9.18
CA PHE A 34 1.03 -11.62 -8.90
C PHE A 34 -0.15 -12.61 -8.78
N THR A 35 -1.22 -12.24 -8.06
CA THR A 35 -2.36 -13.15 -7.81
C THR A 35 -3.34 -13.28 -8.98
N ARG A 36 -3.38 -12.30 -9.90
CA ARG A 36 -4.32 -12.30 -11.04
C ARG A 36 -3.71 -12.73 -12.38
N SER A 37 -2.39 -12.92 -12.43
CA SER A 37 -1.69 -13.35 -13.66
C SER A 37 -1.74 -14.86 -13.83
N ASN A 38 -1.97 -15.33 -15.06
CA ASN A 38 -1.87 -16.74 -15.44
C ASN A 38 -0.96 -16.87 -16.68
N PRO A 39 0.19 -17.56 -16.60
CA PRO A 39 0.74 -18.21 -15.41
C PRO A 39 1.20 -17.20 -14.34
N GLN A 40 1.22 -17.63 -13.09
CA GLN A 40 1.66 -16.79 -11.97
C GLN A 40 3.17 -16.50 -12.10
N PRO A 41 3.60 -15.22 -12.16
CA PRO A 41 4.99 -14.86 -12.39
C PRO A 41 5.84 -15.10 -11.14
N SER A 42 7.13 -15.40 -11.29
CA SER A 42 8.06 -15.40 -10.15
C SER A 42 8.33 -13.96 -9.69
N LEU A 43 8.62 -13.75 -8.40
CA LEU A 43 8.92 -12.41 -7.87
C LEU A 43 10.11 -11.75 -8.58
N ILE A 44 11.10 -12.53 -9.02
CA ILE A 44 12.26 -12.06 -9.79
C ILE A 44 11.81 -11.41 -11.10
N LYS A 45 10.80 -11.96 -11.79
CA LYS A 45 10.25 -11.36 -13.02
C LYS A 45 9.54 -10.03 -12.80
N LEU A 46 9.07 -9.76 -11.58
CA LEU A 46 8.38 -8.50 -11.26
C LEU A 46 9.34 -7.37 -10.91
N ILE A 47 10.58 -7.69 -10.51
CA ILE A 47 11.56 -6.70 -10.02
C ILE A 47 12.80 -6.58 -10.91
N SER A 48 13.05 -7.56 -11.79
CA SER A 48 14.21 -7.58 -12.68
C SER A 48 13.88 -6.90 -14.00
N PRO A 49 14.68 -5.89 -14.44
CA PRO A 49 14.54 -5.30 -15.76
C PRO A 49 15.03 -6.21 -16.90
N LEU A 50 15.59 -7.39 -16.58
CA LEU A 50 16.21 -8.33 -17.53
C LEU A 50 15.45 -9.66 -17.66
N ALA A 51 14.28 -9.79 -17.02
CA ALA A 51 13.55 -11.06 -16.88
C ALA A 51 12.37 -11.23 -17.86
#